data_AF-A0A9X5X921-F1
#
_entry.id   AF-A0A9X5X921-F1
#
_cell.length_a   1.000
_cell.length_b   1.000
_cell.length_c   1.000
_cell.angle_alpha   90.00
_cell.angle_beta   90.00
_cell.angle_gamma   90.00
#
_symmetry.space_group_name_H-M   'P 1'
#
loop_
_entity.id
_entity.type
_entity.pdbx_description
1 polymer ?
#
loop_
_entity_poly.entity_id
_entity_poly.type
_entity_poly.pdbx_seq_one_letter_code
_entity_poly.pdbx_strand_id
1 'polypeptide(L)'
;LCDREGLSLARVQLGDRGSAHAAGTRFLPPLWYWHALRPRDEHGSAALRAVTDADATALLAAVRDGESPREAVARLLPTVTDERLALGVAGMVEETARCARRIATLAERAERPVAASQDEEEVRHAYDHVLREALRELTAPGHFYGYYGNEQHATTAVDQLRALRSLLAPGTPPSKLPFVGTGVAWLSLTG
;
A
#
# COMPACT_ATOMS: atom_id res chain seq x y z
N LEU A 1 5.30 -30.09 0.56
CA LEU A 1 6.73 -30.30 0.27
C LEU A 1 7.06 -31.70 0.73
N CYS A 2 7.60 -32.52 -0.18
CA CYS A 2 8.03 -33.87 0.14
C CYS A 2 9.51 -34.04 -0.23
N ASP A 3 10.19 -34.99 0.40
CA ASP A 3 11.53 -35.40 -0.02
C ASP A 3 11.48 -36.28 -1.28
N ARG A 4 12.65 -36.82 -1.68
CA ARG A 4 12.77 -37.70 -2.86
C ARG A 4 12.14 -39.08 -2.65
N GLU A 5 11.98 -39.53 -1.41
CA GLU A 5 11.31 -40.78 -1.07
C GLU A 5 9.79 -40.61 -0.88
N GLY A 6 9.28 -39.39 -0.99
CA GLY A 6 7.86 -39.06 -0.89
C GLY A 6 7.39 -38.74 0.54
N LEU A 7 8.30 -38.65 1.51
CA LEU A 7 7.96 -38.28 2.88
C LEU A 7 7.51 -36.81 2.93
N SER A 8 6.35 -36.54 3.53
CA SER A 8 5.83 -35.19 3.67
C SER A 8 6.64 -34.38 4.69
N LEU A 9 7.47 -33.45 4.21
CA LEU A 9 8.31 -32.58 5.03
C LEU A 9 7.57 -31.34 5.54
N ALA A 10 6.65 -30.77 4.76
CA ALA A 10 5.88 -29.61 5.17
C ALA A 10 4.60 -29.43 4.36
N ARG A 11 3.57 -28.88 5.00
CA ARG A 11 2.33 -28.42 4.35
C ARG A 11 2.27 -26.91 4.46
N VAL A 12 2.08 -26.24 3.33
CA VAL A 12 2.02 -24.78 3.26
C VAL A 12 0.70 -24.40 2.63
N GLN A 13 -0.02 -23.44 3.23
CA GLN A 13 -1.20 -22.88 2.60
C GLN A 13 -0.78 -22.04 1.39
N LEU A 14 -1.28 -22.45 0.21
CA LEU A 14 -1.22 -21.66 -1.00
C LEU A 14 -2.38 -20.67 -0.95
N GLY A 15 -2.08 -19.38 -0.96
CA GLY A 15 -3.11 -18.33 -0.88
C GLY A 15 -2.56 -16.92 -0.88
N ASP A 16 -1.32 -16.71 -0.42
CA ASP A 16 -0.72 -15.39 -0.49
C ASP A 16 -0.05 -15.20 -1.86
N ARG A 17 -0.72 -14.45 -2.73
CA ARG A 17 -0.02 -13.76 -3.81
C ARG A 17 0.82 -12.70 -3.11
N GLY A 18 2.01 -13.10 -2.63
CA GLY A 18 2.96 -12.17 -2.04
C GLY A 18 3.12 -10.93 -2.93
N SER A 19 3.55 -9.81 -2.34
CA SER A 19 3.82 -8.55 -3.06
C SER A 19 4.53 -8.81 -4.40
N ALA A 20 4.37 -7.98 -5.42
CA ALA A 20 4.99 -8.22 -6.73
C ALA A 20 6.52 -8.42 -6.72
N HIS A 21 7.19 -8.06 -5.61
CA HIS A 21 8.56 -8.46 -5.25
C HIS A 21 8.78 -9.99 -5.12
N ALA A 22 7.71 -10.78 -5.04
CA ALA A 22 7.68 -12.23 -4.90
C ALA A 22 7.33 -12.95 -6.21
N ALA A 23 7.16 -12.23 -7.34
CA ALA A 23 6.80 -12.82 -8.63
C ALA A 23 7.74 -13.97 -9.07
N GLY A 24 9.02 -13.92 -8.64
CA GLY A 24 10.02 -14.97 -8.85
C GLY A 24 10.31 -15.89 -7.65
N THR A 25 9.79 -15.58 -6.46
CA THR A 25 10.11 -16.29 -5.21
C THR A 25 8.84 -16.72 -4.49
N ARG A 26 8.40 -17.96 -4.75
CA ARG A 26 7.16 -18.50 -4.16
C ARG A 26 7.29 -18.99 -2.72
N PHE A 27 8.51 -19.26 -2.24
CA PHE A 27 8.73 -19.80 -0.90
C PHE A 27 10.16 -19.49 -0.43
N LEU A 28 10.28 -18.84 0.73
CA LEU A 28 11.54 -18.70 1.44
C LEU A 28 11.49 -19.59 2.69
N PRO A 29 12.51 -20.42 2.94
CA PRO A 29 12.59 -21.14 4.20
C PRO A 29 12.81 -20.13 5.34
N PRO A 30 12.51 -20.48 6.59
CA PRO A 30 12.88 -19.67 7.74
C PRO A 30 14.35 -19.24 7.71
N LEU A 31 14.66 -18.07 8.28
CA LEU A 31 15.97 -17.43 8.20
C LEU A 31 17.13 -18.36 8.58
N TRP A 32 16.94 -19.22 9.59
CA TRP A 32 17.96 -20.16 10.05
C TRP A 32 18.36 -21.20 9.01
N TYR A 33 17.58 -21.43 7.95
CA TYR A 33 17.92 -22.32 6.83
C TYR A 33 18.54 -21.61 5.63
N TRP A 34 18.73 -20.28 5.68
CA TRP A 34 19.22 -19.54 4.51
C TRP A 34 20.65 -19.91 4.12
N HIS A 35 21.45 -20.38 5.07
CA HIS A 35 22.81 -20.89 4.81
C HIS A 35 22.82 -22.13 3.89
N ALA A 36 21.69 -22.83 3.73
CA ALA A 36 21.53 -23.96 2.83
C ALA A 36 21.05 -23.55 1.43
N LEU A 37 20.72 -22.28 1.20
CA LEU A 37 20.32 -21.79 -0.11
C LEU A 37 21.54 -21.74 -1.04
N ARG A 38 21.32 -22.18 -2.28
CA ARG A 38 22.28 -22.00 -3.36
C ARG A 38 21.78 -20.91 -4.32
N PRO A 39 22.68 -20.09 -4.88
CA PRO A 39 22.32 -19.22 -5.99
C PRO A 39 21.70 -20.05 -7.11
N ARG A 40 20.57 -19.59 -7.64
CA ARG A 40 19.91 -20.22 -8.80
C ARG A 40 20.59 -19.86 -10.11
N ASP A 41 21.20 -18.67 -10.13
CA ASP A 41 21.96 -18.13 -11.24
C ASP A 41 23.10 -17.26 -10.67
N GLU A 42 24.31 -17.81 -10.61
CA GLU A 42 25.49 -17.10 -10.09
C GLU A 42 25.90 -15.93 -10.99
N HIS A 43 25.88 -16.13 -12.31
CA HIS A 43 26.24 -15.12 -13.30
C HIS A 43 25.20 -14.00 -13.35
N GLY A 44 23.91 -14.35 -13.39
CA GLY A 44 22.82 -13.40 -13.30
C GLY A 44 22.84 -12.62 -11.99
N SER A 45 23.10 -13.28 -10.86
CA SER A 45 23.25 -12.57 -9.57
C SER A 45 24.45 -11.63 -9.56
N ALA A 46 25.58 -12.00 -10.18
CA ALA A 46 26.73 -11.11 -10.32
C ALA A 46 26.40 -9.91 -11.20
N ALA A 47 25.72 -10.12 -12.33
CA ALA A 47 25.26 -9.06 -13.21
C ALA A 47 24.31 -8.10 -12.49
N LEU A 48 23.35 -8.62 -11.71
CA LEU A 48 22.42 -7.79 -10.94
C LEU A 48 23.12 -6.91 -9.89
N ARG A 49 24.26 -7.35 -9.33
CA ARG A 49 25.06 -6.51 -8.41
C ARG A 49 25.86 -5.43 -9.15
N ALA A 50 26.07 -5.59 -10.45
CA ALA A 50 26.77 -4.62 -11.29
C ALA A 50 25.82 -3.64 -12.00
N VAL A 51 24.51 -3.82 -11.87
CA VAL A 51 23.48 -2.92 -12.43
C VAL A 51 23.70 -1.50 -11.92
N THR A 52 23.68 -0.56 -12.84
CA THR A 52 23.84 0.87 -12.58
C THR A 52 22.50 1.60 -12.61
N ASP A 53 22.49 2.86 -12.14
CA ASP A 53 21.31 3.73 -12.28
C ASP A 53 20.92 3.96 -13.74
N ALA A 54 21.89 3.92 -14.67
CA ALA A 54 21.63 4.03 -16.10
C ALA A 54 20.85 2.82 -16.63
N ASP A 55 21.21 1.61 -16.18
CA ASP A 55 20.51 0.38 -16.54
C ASP A 55 19.09 0.36 -15.96
N ALA A 56 18.93 0.78 -14.70
CA ALA A 56 17.62 0.91 -14.06
C ALA A 56 16.75 1.94 -14.79
N THR A 57 17.31 3.07 -15.19
CA THR A 57 16.62 4.10 -15.98
C THR A 57 16.18 3.54 -17.33
N ALA A 58 17.04 2.78 -18.02
CA ALA A 58 16.73 2.17 -19.30
C ALA A 58 15.59 1.14 -19.18
N LEU A 59 15.58 0.32 -18.11
CA LEU A 59 14.50 -0.62 -17.81
C LEU A 59 13.17 0.10 -17.59
N LEU A 60 13.15 1.15 -16.78
CA LEU A 60 11.94 1.92 -16.50
C LEU A 60 11.43 2.68 -17.72
N ALA A 61 12.34 3.22 -18.55
CA ALA A 61 11.99 3.86 -19.81
C ALA A 61 11.32 2.87 -20.77
N ALA A 62 11.91 1.69 -20.95
CA ALA A 62 11.34 0.64 -21.80
C ALA A 62 9.90 0.28 -21.40
N VAL A 63 9.65 0.05 -20.10
CA VAL A 63 8.31 -0.28 -19.60
C VAL A 63 7.34 0.90 -19.72
N ARG A 64 7.81 2.14 -19.53
CA ARG A 64 6.99 3.33 -19.76
C ARG A 64 6.60 3.47 -21.24
N ASP A 65 7.50 3.11 -22.14
CA ASP A 65 7.31 3.23 -23.59
C ASP A 65 6.50 2.05 -24.17
N GLY A 66 6.01 1.14 -23.31
CA GLY A 66 5.03 0.10 -23.64
C GLY A 66 5.61 -1.31 -23.79
N GLU A 67 6.91 -1.49 -23.60
CA GLU A 67 7.52 -2.83 -23.58
C GLU A 67 7.10 -3.60 -22.32
N SER A 68 6.87 -4.91 -22.45
CA SER A 68 6.56 -5.69 -21.24
C SER A 68 7.79 -5.77 -20.33
N PRO A 69 7.63 -5.79 -18.99
CA PRO A 69 8.76 -5.88 -18.07
C PRO A 69 9.65 -7.11 -18.32
N ARG A 70 9.07 -8.21 -18.79
CA ARG A 70 9.82 -9.44 -19.13
C ARG A 70 10.70 -9.24 -20.35
N GLU A 71 10.18 -8.62 -21.41
CA GLU A 71 10.94 -8.32 -22.63
C GLU A 71 12.07 -7.34 -22.34
N ALA A 72 11.79 -6.28 -21.58
CA ALA A 72 12.78 -5.30 -21.18
C ALA A 72 13.94 -5.93 -20.39
N VAL A 73 13.64 -6.83 -19.44
CA VAL A 73 14.66 -7.58 -18.68
C VAL A 73 15.46 -8.51 -19.58
N ALA A 74 14.82 -9.27 -20.48
CA ALA A 74 15.54 -10.17 -21.38
C ALA A 74 16.49 -9.42 -22.32
N ARG A 75 16.10 -8.23 -22.76
CA ARG A 75 16.88 -7.38 -23.67
C ARG A 75 18.02 -6.63 -22.98
N LEU A 76 17.75 -6.06 -21.81
CA LEU A 76 18.70 -5.18 -21.11
C LEU A 76 19.59 -5.91 -20.09
N LEU A 77 19.14 -7.06 -19.57
CA LEU A 77 19.89 -7.88 -18.62
C LEU A 77 20.04 -9.33 -19.13
N PRO A 78 20.66 -9.55 -20.31
CA PRO A 78 20.75 -10.87 -20.93
C PRO A 78 21.56 -11.89 -20.12
N THR A 79 22.38 -11.44 -19.17
CA THR A 79 23.14 -12.30 -18.26
C THR A 79 22.26 -12.91 -17.15
N VAL A 80 21.04 -12.42 -16.96
CA VAL A 80 20.04 -13.05 -16.07
C VAL A 80 19.37 -14.19 -16.85
N THR A 81 19.87 -15.41 -16.66
CA THR A 81 19.49 -16.58 -17.45
C THR A 81 18.41 -17.43 -16.79
N ASP A 82 18.34 -17.45 -15.45
CA ASP A 82 17.28 -18.19 -14.76
C ASP A 82 15.93 -17.47 -14.92
N GLU A 83 14.94 -18.20 -15.46
CA GLU A 83 13.62 -17.65 -15.76
C GLU A 83 12.90 -17.10 -14.51
N ARG A 84 13.09 -17.73 -13.35
CA ARG A 84 12.44 -17.29 -12.11
C ARG A 84 13.09 -16.04 -11.57
N LEU A 85 14.41 -15.92 -11.69
CA LEU A 85 15.13 -14.69 -11.38
C LEU A 85 14.68 -13.55 -12.29
N ALA A 86 14.61 -13.79 -13.61
CA ALA A 86 14.12 -12.81 -14.57
C ALA A 86 12.68 -12.36 -14.27
N LEU A 87 11.78 -13.28 -13.91
CA LEU A 87 10.42 -12.96 -13.48
C LEU A 87 10.38 -12.11 -12.21
N GLY A 88 11.27 -12.38 -11.24
CA GLY A 88 11.41 -11.57 -10.03
C GLY A 88 11.83 -10.14 -10.34
N VAL A 89 12.82 -9.97 -11.21
CA VAL A 89 13.29 -8.64 -11.67
C VAL A 89 12.19 -7.92 -12.45
N ALA A 90 11.49 -8.62 -13.35
CA ALA A 90 10.38 -8.05 -14.10
C ALA A 90 9.26 -7.53 -13.17
N GLY A 91 8.92 -8.28 -12.12
CA GLY A 91 7.96 -7.84 -11.09
C GLY A 91 8.43 -6.59 -10.33
N MET A 92 9.72 -6.48 -10.00
CA MET A 92 10.30 -5.28 -9.40
C MET A 92 10.21 -4.06 -10.33
N VAL A 93 10.50 -4.23 -11.62
CA VAL A 93 10.43 -3.17 -12.63
C VAL A 93 8.98 -2.71 -12.81
N GLU A 94 8.03 -3.63 -12.90
CA GLU A 94 6.60 -3.32 -13.00
C GLU A 94 6.12 -2.47 -11.82
N GLU A 95 6.49 -2.86 -10.60
CA GLU A 95 6.14 -2.15 -9.38
C GLU A 95 6.78 -0.77 -9.31
N THR A 96 8.04 -0.67 -9.68
CA THR A 96 8.75 0.61 -9.69
C THR A 96 8.13 1.56 -10.71
N ALA A 97 7.78 1.07 -11.90
CA ALA A 97 7.07 1.86 -12.91
C ALA A 97 5.69 2.30 -12.42
N ARG A 98 4.97 1.44 -11.67
CA ARG A 98 3.71 1.80 -11.02
C ARG A 98 3.88 2.90 -9.98
N CYS A 99 4.90 2.81 -9.13
CA CYS A 99 5.23 3.85 -8.16
C CYS A 99 5.61 5.18 -8.85
N ALA A 100 6.42 5.13 -9.90
CA ALA A 100 6.81 6.32 -10.68
C ALA A 100 5.59 7.05 -11.27
N ARG A 101 4.63 6.31 -11.86
CA ARG A 101 3.37 6.90 -12.35
C ARG A 101 2.56 7.58 -11.25
N ARG A 102 2.45 6.94 -10.07
CA ARG A 102 1.73 7.51 -8.92
C ARG A 102 2.39 8.80 -8.44
N ILE A 103 3.72 8.83 -8.35
CA ILE A 103 4.48 10.02 -7.96
C ILE A 103 4.26 11.14 -8.98
N ALA A 104 4.33 10.85 -10.28
CA ALA A 104 4.06 11.84 -11.33
C ALA A 104 2.65 12.43 -11.22
N THR A 105 1.61 11.60 -11.06
CA THR A 105 0.23 12.07 -10.85
C THR A 105 0.08 12.93 -9.60
N LEU A 106 0.79 12.60 -8.50
CA LEU A 106 0.76 13.41 -7.29
C LEU A 106 1.47 14.75 -7.48
N ALA A 107 2.61 14.77 -8.18
CA ALA A 107 3.32 15.98 -8.53
C ALA A 107 2.45 16.91 -9.40
N GLU A 108 1.82 16.37 -10.45
CA GLU A 108 0.88 17.12 -11.30
C GLU A 108 -0.28 17.73 -10.52
N ARG A 109 -0.82 17.00 -9.52
CA ARG A 109 -1.89 17.49 -8.64
C ARG A 109 -1.40 18.58 -7.69
N ALA A 110 -0.17 18.48 -7.19
CA ALA A 110 0.42 19.47 -6.31
C ALA A 110 0.73 20.79 -7.03
N GLU A 111 1.09 20.72 -8.31
CA GLU A 111 1.32 21.90 -9.16
C GLU A 111 0.02 22.55 -9.64
N ARG A 112 -1.09 21.83 -9.63
CA ARG A 112 -2.40 22.37 -10.01
C ARG A 112 -2.82 23.38 -8.92
N PRO A 113 -3.09 24.65 -9.28
CA PRO A 113 -3.57 25.62 -8.29
C PRO A 113 -4.86 25.08 -7.70
N VAL A 114 -4.82 24.78 -6.40
CA VAL A 114 -6.01 24.50 -5.63
C VAL A 114 -6.81 25.79 -5.70
N ALA A 115 -7.93 25.78 -6.43
CA ALA A 115 -8.90 26.86 -6.33
C ALA A 115 -9.12 27.03 -4.84
N ALA A 116 -8.77 28.21 -4.30
CA ALA A 116 -8.83 28.47 -2.88
C ALA A 116 -10.16 27.92 -2.40
N SER A 117 -10.10 26.79 -1.68
CA SER A 117 -11.24 26.39 -0.90
C SER A 117 -11.53 27.62 -0.08
N GLN A 118 -12.79 28.03 -0.04
CA GLN A 118 -13.23 28.85 1.06
C GLN A 118 -13.11 27.95 2.29
N ASP A 119 -11.86 27.73 2.74
CA ASP A 119 -11.55 27.20 4.04
C ASP A 119 -12.05 28.31 4.95
N GLU A 120 -13.31 28.18 5.37
CA GLU A 120 -13.71 28.66 6.68
C GLU A 120 -12.60 28.19 7.62
N GLU A 121 -11.78 29.16 8.03
CA GLU A 121 -10.56 29.01 8.82
C GLU A 121 -10.63 27.73 9.65
N GLU A 122 -9.90 26.69 9.19
CA GLU A 122 -10.01 25.34 9.74
C GLU A 122 -9.86 25.47 11.26
N VAL A 123 -10.98 25.27 11.95
CA VAL A 123 -11.12 25.56 13.36
C VAL A 123 -10.18 24.60 14.08
N ARG A 124 -8.95 25.07 14.36
CA ARG A 124 -7.76 24.30 14.82
C ARG A 124 -7.95 23.61 16.18
N HIS A 125 -9.16 23.63 16.72
CA HIS A 125 -9.60 23.07 18.00
C HIS A 125 -10.72 22.02 17.84
N ALA A 126 -11.20 21.74 16.63
CA ALA A 126 -12.28 20.78 16.39
C ALA A 126 -11.77 19.36 16.03
N TYR A 127 -10.52 19.03 16.39
CA TYR A 127 -9.96 17.71 16.12
C TYR A 127 -10.63 16.63 16.98
N ASP A 128 -10.74 15.43 16.42
CA ASP A 128 -11.34 14.27 17.03
C ASP A 128 -10.69 13.93 18.39
N HIS A 129 -9.39 14.14 18.54
CA HIS A 129 -8.71 13.90 19.82
C HIS A 129 -9.11 14.91 20.90
N VAL A 130 -9.36 16.18 20.54
CA VAL A 130 -9.84 17.23 21.45
C VAL A 130 -11.28 16.92 21.86
N LEU A 131 -12.13 16.55 20.90
CA LEU A 131 -13.52 16.16 21.15
C LEU A 131 -13.61 14.89 22.01
N ARG A 132 -12.75 13.90 21.76
CA ARG A 132 -12.67 12.67 22.56
C ARG A 132 -12.29 12.97 24.01
N GLU A 133 -11.30 13.84 24.23
CA GLU A 133 -10.87 14.20 25.58
C GLU A 133 -11.95 15.02 26.30
N ALA A 134 -12.58 15.97 25.61
CA ALA A 134 -13.66 16.79 26.17
C ALA A 134 -14.92 15.98 26.50
N LEU A 135 -15.23 14.95 25.72
CA LEU A 135 -16.43 14.12 25.89
C LEU A 135 -16.17 12.81 26.65
N ARG A 136 -14.94 12.58 27.13
CA ARG A 136 -14.52 11.32 27.76
C ARG A 136 -15.40 10.92 28.94
N GLU A 137 -15.93 11.90 29.68
CA GLU A 137 -16.81 11.66 30.84
C GLU A 137 -18.28 11.49 30.47
N LEU A 138 -18.68 11.89 29.26
CA LEU A 138 -20.05 11.85 28.77
C LEU A 138 -20.32 10.60 27.90
N THR A 139 -19.28 10.03 27.31
CA THR A 139 -19.37 8.84 26.47
C THR A 139 -18.88 7.61 27.25
N ALA A 140 -19.61 6.49 27.17
CA ALA A 140 -19.16 5.23 27.78
C ALA A 140 -17.74 4.86 27.29
N PRO A 141 -16.92 4.17 28.11
CA PRO A 141 -15.56 3.81 27.73
C PRO A 141 -15.56 2.79 26.58
N GLY A 142 -15.61 3.31 25.36
CA GLY A 142 -15.36 2.55 24.14
C GLY A 142 -13.86 2.45 23.93
N HIS A 143 -13.29 1.25 24.06
CA HIS A 143 -11.89 1.02 23.72
C HIS A 143 -11.70 1.14 22.21
N PHE A 144 -10.98 2.17 21.77
CA PHE A 144 -10.60 2.37 20.37
C PHE A 144 -9.20 1.79 20.14
N TYR A 145 -9.07 0.87 19.18
CA TYR A 145 -7.79 0.43 18.65
C TYR A 145 -7.42 1.32 17.46
N GLY A 146 -6.58 2.32 17.70
CA GLY A 146 -6.03 3.19 16.64
C GLY A 146 -4.71 2.64 16.09
N TYR A 147 -4.60 2.56 14.76
CA TYR A 147 -3.32 2.31 14.08
C TYR A 147 -2.59 3.66 13.95
N TYR A 148 -1.36 3.73 14.44
CA TYR A 148 -0.54 4.94 14.45
C TYR A 148 -0.28 5.48 13.04
N GLY A 149 -1.04 6.49 12.63
CA GLY A 149 -0.74 7.32 11.46
C GLY A 149 -1.84 8.34 11.17
N ASN A 150 -1.59 9.62 11.46
CA ASN A 150 -2.43 10.80 11.18
C ASN A 150 -3.67 11.09 12.05
N GLU A 151 -3.96 10.35 13.12
CA GLU A 151 -5.16 10.61 13.95
C GLU A 151 -5.17 11.95 14.73
N GLN A 152 -4.02 12.64 14.88
CA GLN A 152 -3.95 13.87 15.68
C GLN A 152 -4.70 15.06 15.07
N HIS A 153 -4.84 15.11 13.74
CA HIS A 153 -5.53 16.21 13.05
C HIS A 153 -6.83 15.77 12.38
N ALA A 154 -7.35 14.58 12.74
CA ALA A 154 -8.60 14.11 12.16
C ALA A 154 -9.79 14.98 12.63
N THR A 155 -10.70 15.32 11.72
CA THR A 155 -11.95 16.08 11.98
C THR A 155 -13.19 15.23 11.67
N THR A 156 -13.05 13.90 11.67
CA THR A 156 -14.06 12.98 11.14
C THR A 156 -15.40 13.10 11.89
N ALA A 157 -15.38 13.42 13.18
CA ALA A 157 -16.60 13.61 13.95
C ALA A 157 -17.41 14.83 13.47
N VAL A 158 -16.73 15.94 13.17
CA VAL A 158 -17.40 17.16 12.66
C VAL A 158 -17.93 16.95 11.25
N ASP A 159 -17.17 16.24 10.40
CA ASP A 159 -17.59 15.93 9.04
C ASP A 159 -18.82 15.02 9.02
N GLN A 160 -18.88 14.06 9.95
CA GLN A 160 -20.07 13.23 10.16
C GLN A 160 -21.29 14.05 10.60
N LEU A 161 -21.13 15.04 11.49
CA LEU A 161 -22.23 15.93 11.89
C LEU A 161 -22.71 16.81 10.74
N ARG A 162 -21.81 17.35 9.93
CA ARG A 162 -22.17 18.14 8.74
C ARG A 162 -22.93 17.29 7.74
N ALA A 163 -22.46 16.08 7.46
CA ALA A 163 -23.13 15.13 6.59
C ALA A 163 -24.50 14.69 7.13
N LEU A 164 -24.61 14.44 8.44
CA LEU A 164 -25.88 14.12 9.09
C LEU A 164 -26.87 15.29 9.00
N ARG A 165 -26.42 16.51 9.25
CA ARG A 165 -27.24 17.72 9.08
C ARG A 165 -27.80 17.82 7.66
N SER A 166 -26.98 17.55 6.65
CA SER A 166 -27.42 17.55 5.25
C SER A 166 -28.43 16.43 4.95
N LEU A 167 -28.23 15.24 5.53
CA LEU A 167 -29.14 14.11 5.38
C LEU A 167 -30.50 14.33 6.07
N LEU A 168 -30.50 15.02 7.21
CA LEU A 168 -31.71 15.38 7.97
C LEU A 168 -32.39 16.66 7.47
N ALA A 169 -31.83 17.31 6.44
CA ALA A 169 -32.45 18.51 5.87
C ALA A 169 -33.83 18.18 5.25
N PRO A 170 -34.82 19.09 5.35
CA PRO A 170 -36.15 18.85 4.81
C PRO A 170 -36.12 18.57 3.31
N GLY A 171 -36.79 17.51 2.87
CA GLY A 171 -36.90 17.15 1.45
C GLY A 171 -35.73 16.33 0.89
N THR A 172 -34.74 15.97 1.71
CA THR A 172 -33.64 15.10 1.28
C THR A 172 -34.13 13.65 1.14
N PRO A 173 -33.99 13.00 -0.04
CA PRO A 173 -34.38 11.60 -0.22
C PRO A 173 -33.43 10.66 0.56
N PRO A 174 -33.92 9.49 1.01
CA PRO A 174 -33.09 8.52 1.72
C PRO A 174 -31.92 8.06 0.83
N SER A 175 -30.70 8.25 1.32
CA SER A 175 -29.46 7.91 0.61
C SER A 175 -28.45 7.26 1.57
N LYS A 176 -27.58 6.41 1.03
CA LYS A 176 -26.46 5.84 1.78
C LYS A 176 -25.26 6.78 1.64
N LEU A 177 -24.80 7.34 2.76
CA LEU A 177 -23.55 8.10 2.81
C LEU A 177 -22.46 7.23 3.45
N PRO A 178 -21.30 7.06 2.80
CA PRO A 178 -20.17 6.38 3.42
C PRO A 178 -19.59 7.28 4.51
N PHE A 179 -19.49 6.77 5.73
CA PHE A 179 -18.74 7.41 6.80
C PHE A 179 -17.39 6.74 6.96
N VAL A 180 -16.33 7.54 7.01
CA VAL A 180 -15.03 7.08 7.53
C VAL A 180 -15.23 6.85 9.03
N GLY A 181 -14.73 5.72 9.55
CA GLY A 181 -14.81 5.43 10.98
C GLY A 181 -14.20 6.57 11.80
N THR A 182 -14.91 7.04 12.83
CA THR A 182 -14.42 8.10 13.70
C THR A 182 -13.81 7.50 14.97
N GLY A 183 -12.77 8.15 15.48
CA GLY A 183 -12.20 7.83 16.78
C GLY A 183 -12.94 8.46 17.96
N VAL A 184 -14.06 9.15 17.74
CA VAL A 184 -14.94 9.68 18.80
C VAL A 184 -16.09 8.72 19.01
N ALA A 185 -16.30 8.25 20.23
CA ALA A 185 -17.48 7.45 20.56
C ALA A 185 -18.73 8.34 20.48
N TRP A 186 -19.65 8.06 19.55
CA TRP A 186 -20.94 8.73 19.56
C TRP A 186 -21.77 8.27 20.75
N LEU A 187 -22.61 9.17 21.27
CA LEU A 187 -23.60 8.84 22.28
C LEU A 187 -24.49 7.69 21.75
N SER A 188 -24.29 6.49 22.28
CA SER A 188 -25.34 5.47 22.25
C SER A 188 -26.43 5.96 23.20
N LEU A 189 -27.45 6.62 22.67
CA LEU A 189 -28.66 7.01 23.43
C LEU A 189 -29.50 5.81 23.90
N THR A 190 -28.99 4.59 23.71
CA THR A 190 -29.52 3.37 24.29
C THR A 190 -28.74 3.04 25.56
N GLY A 191 -29.16 3.65 26.65
CA GLY A 191 -29.06 3.05 27.99
C GLY A 191 -30.33 2.29 28.28
#